data_AF-A0A7C1PU95-F1
#
_entry.id   AF-A0A7C1PU95-F1
#
_cell.length_a   1.000
_cell.length_b   1.000
_cell.length_c   1.000
_cell.angle_alpha   90.00
_cell.angle_beta   90.00
_cell.angle_gamma   90.00
#
_symmetry.space_group_name_H-M   'P 1'
#
loop_
_entity.id
_entity.type
_entity.pdbx_description
1 polymer ?
#
loop_
_entity_poly.entity_id
_entity_poly.type
_entity_poly.pdbx_seq_one_letter_code
_entity_poly.pdbx_strand_id
1 'polypeptide(L)'
;ALNEQLRSRGAVNHHLLWVHMRGRARENDVAADITDLTSLMRGLNQRGAKNDNWDVIRARVSSNPGVKIDGCHAGVNSLSVGANGDVYPCPSMVGDEDFVCGTVSKGVENVWAGSEELNRFRELSVVDLEGCRECVFRFFCGGGCRCQAYYGGGEDHVLSARDPYCSVIREMLVEGMTAGLRPNGSGMPEFLGGMAGGEGCATAGCPSTANGSVVAPFRCTCVLDVAGSEREATVKRYSAAALNPEKELCCPTGYTDSELTGLPANTLSISYGCGNPTAFASLNVGERVLDLGSGGGIDCFIAAKKVGATGRVVGVDMTDEMLKQARVNNLKMAEQLGYDIVEFRKGLLEVLPVESESMDLVISNCVINLSPEKEKVFSEIFRVLSPGGRFSISDIVSDTEVPEDMKRDAVLWSGCISGALTKKQFINGLKNTGFTGIVVEKNQLWKKEEGISFYSVTIIGRKG
;
A
#
# COMPACT_ATOMS: atom_id res chain seq x y z
N ALA A 1 6.28 3.91 32.80
CA ALA A 1 5.17 4.44 33.63
C ALA A 1 3.81 4.34 32.95
N LEU A 2 3.28 5.37 32.24
CA LEU A 2 1.92 5.33 31.66
C LEU A 2 1.71 4.18 30.66
N ASN A 3 2.67 3.94 29.75
CA ASN A 3 2.56 2.85 28.77
C ASN A 3 2.59 1.46 29.40
N GLU A 4 3.40 1.23 30.44
CA GLU A 4 3.41 -0.05 31.18
C GLU A 4 2.10 -0.26 31.93
N GLN A 5 1.54 0.80 32.52
CA GLN A 5 0.26 0.76 33.22
C GLN A 5 -0.92 0.52 32.27
N LEU A 6 -0.86 1.00 31.03
CA LEU A 6 -1.88 0.77 30.02
C LEU A 6 -1.75 -0.63 29.41
N ARG A 7 -0.53 -1.08 29.12
CA ARG A 7 -0.27 -2.45 28.63
C ARG A 7 -0.64 -3.51 29.66
N SER A 8 -0.36 -3.30 30.95
CA SER A 8 -0.77 -4.23 32.02
C SER A 8 -2.29 -4.34 32.18
N ARG A 9 -3.05 -3.43 31.56
CA ARG A 9 -4.53 -3.43 31.50
C ARG A 9 -5.07 -3.83 30.12
N GLY A 10 -4.22 -4.34 29.22
CA GLY A 10 -4.63 -4.83 27.91
C GLY A 10 -4.78 -3.76 26.82
N ALA A 11 -4.42 -2.50 27.09
CA ALA A 11 -4.38 -1.47 26.04
C ALA A 11 -3.14 -1.67 25.15
N VAL A 12 -3.38 -1.92 23.85
CA VAL A 12 -2.35 -2.29 22.88
C VAL A 12 -1.84 -1.08 22.07
N ASN A 13 -2.71 -0.08 21.87
CA ASN A 13 -2.40 1.16 21.14
C ASN A 13 -2.94 2.37 21.94
N HIS A 14 -2.35 3.54 21.72
CA HIS A 14 -2.78 4.81 22.30
C HIS A 14 -2.78 5.84 21.19
N HIS A 15 -3.94 6.43 20.91
CA HIS A 15 -4.09 7.45 19.89
C HIS A 15 -4.03 8.84 20.54
N LEU A 16 -3.12 9.69 20.07
CA LEU A 16 -3.03 11.08 20.51
C LEU A 16 -3.85 11.94 19.54
N LEU A 17 -5.10 12.21 19.92
CA LEU A 17 -5.96 13.15 19.22
C LEU A 17 -5.32 14.55 19.24
N TRP A 18 -5.15 15.12 18.05
CA TRP A 18 -4.72 16.51 17.93
C TRP A 18 -5.90 17.40 18.30
N VAL A 19 -5.71 18.23 19.31
CA VAL A 19 -6.78 19.05 19.90
C VAL A 19 -7.34 20.02 18.86
N HIS A 20 -8.62 19.85 18.52
CA HIS A 20 -9.34 20.88 17.78
C HIS A 20 -9.59 22.07 18.69
N MET A 21 -9.15 23.27 18.28
CA MET A 21 -9.35 24.51 19.04
C MET A 21 -10.80 25.02 18.95
N ARG A 22 -11.77 24.17 19.35
CA ARG A 22 -13.21 24.44 19.38
C ARG A 22 -13.87 23.77 20.59
N GLY A 23 -15.04 24.27 20.99
CA GLY A 23 -15.85 23.70 22.08
C GLY A 23 -15.10 23.71 23.41
N ARG A 24 -15.22 22.62 24.19
CA ARG A 24 -14.61 22.50 25.52
C ARG A 24 -13.09 22.72 25.54
N ALA A 25 -12.40 22.54 24.41
CA ALA A 25 -10.96 22.79 24.32
C ALA A 25 -10.60 24.29 24.33
N ARG A 26 -11.53 25.19 23.94
CA ARG A 26 -11.36 26.64 24.11
C ARG A 26 -11.60 27.09 25.55
N GLU A 27 -12.39 26.32 26.30
CA GLU A 27 -12.88 26.70 27.63
C GLU A 27 -12.06 26.11 28.78
N ASN A 28 -11.15 25.18 28.52
CA ASN A 28 -10.34 24.52 29.53
C ASN A 28 -8.84 24.63 29.21
N ASP A 29 -8.00 24.70 30.25
CA ASP A 29 -6.52 24.74 30.18
C ASP A 29 -5.87 23.42 29.69
N VAL A 30 -6.63 22.57 28.97
CA VAL A 30 -6.19 21.25 28.48
C VAL A 30 -5.53 21.36 27.10
N ALA A 31 -5.55 22.54 26.47
CA ALA A 31 -4.81 22.80 25.24
C ALA A 31 -3.31 22.77 25.52
N ALA A 32 -2.66 21.63 25.24
CA ALA A 32 -1.20 21.55 25.27
C ALA A 32 -0.61 22.48 24.21
N ASP A 33 0.45 23.23 24.56
CA ASP A 33 1.24 23.98 23.58
C ASP A 33 1.74 23.00 22.50
N ILE A 34 1.64 23.39 21.23
CA ILE A 34 2.06 22.58 20.09
C ILE A 34 3.56 22.23 20.18
N THR A 35 4.36 23.12 20.78
CA THR A 35 5.79 22.93 21.08
C THR A 35 5.99 21.81 22.10
N ASP A 36 5.15 21.76 23.14
CA ASP A 36 5.15 20.70 24.14
C ASP A 36 4.68 19.37 23.56
N LEU A 37 3.70 19.39 22.65
CA LEU A 37 3.22 18.20 21.95
C LEU A 37 4.32 17.54 21.13
N THR A 38 5.15 18.34 20.43
CA THR A 38 6.29 17.83 19.64
C THR A 38 7.28 17.09 20.54
N SER A 39 7.69 17.73 21.63
CA SER A 39 8.64 17.15 22.59
C SER A 39 8.09 15.91 23.30
N LEU A 40 6.79 15.93 23.63
CA LEU A 40 6.07 14.80 24.21
C LEU A 40 6.04 13.61 23.24
N MET A 41 5.66 13.84 21.99
CA MET A 41 5.57 12.80 20.97
C MET A 41 6.94 12.15 20.71
N ARG A 42 8.00 12.95 20.60
CA ARG A 42 9.39 12.45 20.49
C ARG A 42 9.79 11.61 21.71
N GLY A 43 9.51 12.12 22.91
CA GLY A 43 9.81 11.43 24.16
C GLY A 43 9.01 10.14 24.38
N LEU A 44 7.83 10.01 23.77
CA LEU A 44 7.06 8.76 23.77
C LEU A 44 7.70 7.74 22.80
N ASN A 45 8.05 8.17 21.59
CA ASN A 45 8.67 7.32 20.58
C ASN A 45 10.01 6.73 21.07
N GLN A 46 10.89 7.57 21.64
CA GLN A 46 12.18 7.15 22.21
C GLN A 46 12.05 6.10 23.34
N ARG A 47 10.89 6.06 24.02
CA ARG A 47 10.60 5.10 25.10
C ARG A 47 9.87 3.85 24.60
N GLY A 48 9.78 3.64 23.29
CA GLY A 48 9.14 2.48 22.68
C GLY A 48 7.61 2.48 22.79
N ALA A 49 7.01 3.66 22.97
CA ALA A 49 5.56 3.83 22.85
C ALA A 49 5.15 3.65 21.38
N LYS A 50 4.10 2.86 21.13
CA LYS A 50 3.52 2.77 19.79
C LYS A 50 2.58 3.96 19.57
N ASN A 51 2.83 4.75 18.54
CA ASN A 51 2.08 5.97 18.20
C ASN A 51 1.69 5.91 16.72
N ASP A 52 0.40 5.73 16.47
CA ASP A 52 -0.16 5.56 15.12
C ASP A 52 0.02 6.79 14.23
N ASN A 53 0.10 8.00 14.81
CA ASN A 53 0.41 9.22 14.07
C ASN A 53 1.76 9.10 13.33
N TRP A 54 2.74 8.43 13.93
CA TRP A 54 4.07 8.22 13.34
C TRP A 54 4.04 7.17 12.24
N ASP A 55 3.32 6.08 12.47
CA ASP A 55 3.17 4.98 11.51
C ASP A 55 2.51 5.51 10.21
N VAL A 56 1.47 6.34 10.34
CA VAL A 56 0.80 7.00 9.21
C VAL A 56 1.72 7.96 8.44
N ILE A 57 2.59 8.72 9.12
CA ILE A 57 3.53 9.61 8.44
C ILE A 57 4.67 8.82 7.80
N ARG A 58 5.18 7.79 8.47
CA ARG A 58 6.21 6.90 7.91
C ARG A 58 5.72 6.23 6.64
N ALA A 59 4.50 5.68 6.65
CA ALA A 59 3.86 5.08 5.49
C ALA A 59 3.77 6.03 4.28
N ARG A 60 3.64 7.35 4.51
CA ARG A 60 3.64 8.36 3.45
C ARG A 60 5.01 8.61 2.87
N VAL A 61 6.04 8.68 3.72
CA VAL A 61 7.42 8.85 3.27
C VAL A 61 7.86 7.64 2.44
N SER A 62 7.48 6.45 2.87
CA SER A 62 7.73 5.17 2.18
C SER A 62 6.64 4.79 1.16
N SER A 63 5.79 5.74 0.76
CA SER A 63 4.72 5.50 -0.23
C SER A 63 5.30 5.35 -1.64
N ASN A 64 4.49 4.95 -2.64
CA ASN A 64 5.03 4.61 -3.96
C ASN A 64 5.79 5.79 -4.61
N PRO A 65 6.90 5.50 -5.34
CA PRO A 65 7.58 6.42 -6.26
C PRO A 65 6.61 7.34 -7.00
N GLY A 66 6.74 8.65 -6.77
CA GLY A 66 6.02 9.68 -7.54
C GLY A 66 4.60 10.02 -7.06
N VAL A 67 4.11 9.43 -5.96
CA VAL A 67 2.87 9.87 -5.32
C VAL A 67 3.07 11.24 -4.67
N LYS A 68 2.16 12.18 -4.97
CA LYS A 68 2.12 13.51 -4.33
C LYS A 68 0.94 13.59 -3.38
N ILE A 69 1.16 14.15 -2.19
CA ILE A 69 0.10 14.48 -1.26
C ILE A 69 -0.31 15.94 -1.45
N ASP A 70 -1.58 16.19 -1.77
CA ASP A 70 -2.09 17.55 -2.01
C ASP A 70 -3.52 17.73 -1.47
N GLY A 71 -3.76 18.85 -0.79
CA GLY A 71 -5.04 19.13 -0.12
C GLY A 71 -5.34 18.20 1.05
N CYS A 72 -6.54 18.30 1.63
CA CYS A 72 -7.02 17.45 2.74
C CYS A 72 -8.10 16.47 2.26
N HIS A 73 -8.29 15.35 2.97
CA HIS A 73 -9.28 14.32 2.60
C HIS A 73 -10.73 14.80 2.62
N ALA A 74 -11.02 15.87 3.36
CA ALA A 74 -12.37 16.34 3.63
C ALA A 74 -13.04 16.76 2.33
N GLY A 75 -14.19 16.14 2.02
CA GLY A 75 -14.90 16.32 0.76
C GLY A 75 -14.22 15.74 -0.48
N VAL A 76 -13.01 15.16 -0.39
CA VAL A 76 -12.30 14.53 -1.53
C VAL A 76 -12.48 13.03 -1.56
N ASN A 77 -12.25 12.36 -0.42
CA ASN A 77 -12.48 10.92 -0.26
C ASN A 77 -12.98 10.57 1.15
N SER A 78 -13.43 11.59 1.88
CA SER A 78 -14.04 11.47 3.19
C SER A 78 -15.19 12.46 3.32
N LEU A 79 -16.22 12.03 4.04
CA LEU A 79 -17.48 12.72 4.29
C LEU A 79 -17.96 12.29 5.68
N SER A 80 -18.80 13.09 6.33
CA SER A 80 -19.40 12.74 7.63
C SER A 80 -20.88 12.99 7.68
N VAL A 81 -21.59 12.12 8.40
CA VAL A 81 -23.02 12.26 8.64
C VAL A 81 -23.22 12.44 10.14
N GLY A 82 -23.78 13.58 10.54
CA GLY A 82 -24.18 13.86 11.90
C GLY A 82 -25.38 13.02 12.34
N ALA A 83 -25.58 12.86 13.65
CA ALA A 83 -26.69 12.09 14.20
C ALA A 83 -28.08 12.64 13.83
N ASN A 84 -28.15 13.92 13.44
CA ASN A 84 -29.36 14.57 12.93
C ASN A 84 -29.61 14.33 11.44
N GLY A 85 -28.71 13.61 10.74
CA GLY A 85 -28.80 13.35 9.30
C GLY A 85 -28.16 14.43 8.43
N ASP A 86 -27.59 15.48 9.01
CA ASP A 86 -26.83 16.48 8.26
C ASP A 86 -25.48 15.90 7.81
N VAL A 87 -25.02 16.40 6.68
CA VAL A 87 -23.80 15.97 6.01
C VAL A 87 -22.74 17.05 6.17
N TYR A 88 -21.50 16.66 6.48
CA TYR A 88 -20.37 17.55 6.73
C TYR A 88 -19.11 17.07 5.98
N PRO A 89 -18.13 17.95 5.69
CA PRO A 89 -16.89 17.57 5.01
C PRO A 89 -16.01 16.61 5.82
N CYS A 90 -16.07 16.69 7.16
CA CYS A 90 -15.18 15.97 8.08
C CYS A 90 -15.87 15.77 9.45
N PRO A 91 -15.53 14.72 10.23
CA PRO A 91 -16.13 14.50 11.54
C PRO A 91 -15.89 15.64 12.52
N SER A 92 -14.73 16.30 12.41
CA SER A 92 -14.37 17.45 13.24
C SER A 92 -15.24 18.69 13.00
N MET A 93 -16.05 18.69 11.94
CA MET A 93 -16.97 19.77 11.58
C MET A 93 -18.43 19.45 11.88
N VAL A 94 -18.73 18.23 12.36
CA VAL A 94 -20.11 17.85 12.72
C VAL A 94 -20.63 18.77 13.81
N GLY A 95 -21.81 19.36 13.57
CA GLY A 95 -22.42 20.36 14.45
C GLY A 95 -21.88 21.78 14.27
N ASP A 96 -21.13 22.05 13.19
CA ASP A 96 -20.90 23.42 12.72
C ASP A 96 -21.90 23.79 11.62
N GLU A 97 -22.77 24.76 11.87
CA GLU A 97 -23.79 25.17 10.89
C GLU A 97 -23.16 25.73 9.60
N ASP A 98 -21.96 26.31 9.69
CA ASP A 98 -21.23 26.86 8.54
C ASP A 98 -20.68 25.79 7.57
N PHE A 99 -20.71 24.51 7.99
CA PHE A 99 -20.17 23.39 7.21
C PHE A 99 -21.22 22.33 6.89
N VAL A 100 -22.52 22.64 6.97
CA VAL A 100 -23.57 21.72 6.54
C VAL A 100 -23.60 21.65 5.02
N CYS A 101 -23.18 20.52 4.45
CA CYS A 101 -23.15 20.27 3.01
C CYS A 101 -24.52 19.86 2.44
N GLY A 102 -25.44 19.42 3.30
CA GLY A 102 -26.73 18.87 2.92
C GLY A 102 -27.25 17.86 3.93
N THR A 103 -28.22 17.04 3.52
CA THR A 103 -28.84 16.03 4.40
C THR A 103 -28.85 14.68 3.71
N VAL A 104 -28.69 13.59 4.46
CA VAL A 104 -28.71 12.23 3.90
C VAL A 104 -30.03 11.89 3.21
N SER A 105 -31.13 12.53 3.61
CA SER A 105 -32.44 12.40 2.99
C SER A 105 -32.49 12.88 1.53
N LYS A 106 -31.57 13.76 1.11
CA LYS A 106 -31.44 14.21 -0.29
C LYS A 106 -30.56 13.28 -1.15
N GLY A 107 -30.04 12.21 -0.55
CA GLY A 107 -29.10 11.28 -1.17
C GLY A 107 -27.65 11.75 -1.01
N VAL A 108 -26.80 10.91 -0.42
CA VAL A 108 -25.39 11.22 -0.15
C VAL A 108 -24.60 11.50 -1.43
N GLU A 109 -24.90 10.79 -2.52
CA GLU A 109 -24.28 11.01 -3.83
C GLU A 109 -24.56 12.43 -4.36
N ASN A 110 -25.79 12.91 -4.23
CA ASN A 110 -26.18 14.25 -4.66
C ASN A 110 -25.49 15.32 -3.81
N VAL A 111 -25.43 15.11 -2.49
CA VAL A 111 -24.70 16.01 -1.59
C VAL A 111 -23.22 16.03 -1.95
N TRP A 112 -22.63 14.86 -2.21
CA TRP A 112 -21.23 14.73 -2.59
C TRP A 112 -20.91 15.46 -3.90
N ALA A 113 -21.73 15.30 -4.93
CA ALA A 113 -21.51 15.93 -6.22
C ALA A 113 -21.84 17.44 -6.24
N GLY A 114 -22.84 17.87 -5.46
CA GLY A 114 -23.45 19.20 -5.60
C GLY A 114 -23.16 20.20 -4.49
N SER A 115 -22.51 19.82 -3.38
CA SER A 115 -22.24 20.76 -2.28
C SER A 115 -21.11 21.73 -2.60
N GLU A 116 -21.39 23.03 -2.44
CA GLU A 116 -20.42 24.11 -2.55
C GLU A 116 -19.35 24.00 -1.45
N GLU A 117 -19.75 23.64 -0.24
CA GLU A 117 -18.85 23.41 0.89
C GLU A 117 -17.84 22.31 0.57
N LEU A 118 -18.27 21.16 0.02
CA LEU A 118 -17.33 20.11 -0.37
C LEU A 118 -16.38 20.58 -1.48
N ASN A 119 -16.87 21.37 -2.43
CA ASN A 119 -16.03 21.94 -3.50
C ASN A 119 -14.98 22.92 -2.94
N ARG A 120 -15.32 23.73 -1.93
CA ARG A 120 -14.36 24.60 -1.23
C ARG A 120 -13.16 23.84 -0.65
N PHE A 121 -13.32 22.58 -0.23
CA PHE A 121 -12.18 21.76 0.20
C PHE A 121 -11.41 21.16 -0.98
N ARG A 122 -12.11 20.71 -2.03
CA ARG A 122 -11.51 20.10 -3.24
C ARG A 122 -10.62 21.08 -4.02
N GLU A 123 -10.93 22.37 -3.93
CA GLU A 123 -10.21 23.44 -4.61
C GLU A 123 -8.91 23.88 -3.92
N LEU A 124 -8.65 23.42 -2.69
CA LEU A 124 -7.43 23.79 -1.96
C LEU A 124 -6.23 22.93 -2.40
N SER A 125 -5.15 23.59 -2.79
CA SER A 125 -3.88 22.95 -3.10
C SER A 125 -2.70 23.61 -2.38
N VAL A 126 -1.70 22.82 -2.02
CA VAL A 126 -0.45 23.30 -1.40
C VAL A 126 0.35 24.26 -2.28
N VAL A 127 0.07 24.30 -3.58
CA VAL A 127 0.72 25.26 -4.48
C VAL A 127 0.16 26.68 -4.30
N ASP A 128 -1.06 26.80 -3.80
CA ASP A 128 -1.73 28.09 -3.59
C ASP A 128 -1.64 28.56 -2.12
N LEU A 129 -1.48 27.62 -1.18
CA LEU A 129 -1.36 27.90 0.24
C LEU A 129 -0.09 28.71 0.57
N GLU A 130 -0.27 29.83 1.29
CA GLU A 130 0.83 30.66 1.78
C GLU A 130 1.74 29.87 2.73
N GLY A 131 3.06 30.01 2.55
CA GLY A 131 4.07 29.25 3.30
C GLY A 131 4.23 27.77 2.91
N CYS A 132 3.24 27.17 2.24
CA CYS A 132 3.32 25.81 1.70
C CYS A 132 3.92 25.78 0.29
N ARG A 133 3.62 26.77 -0.56
CA ARG A 133 4.07 26.80 -1.97
C ARG A 133 5.59 26.64 -2.14
N GLU A 134 6.37 27.27 -1.27
CA GLU A 134 7.85 27.19 -1.25
C GLU A 134 8.40 26.08 -0.34
N CYS A 135 7.53 25.35 0.37
CA CYS A 135 7.96 24.36 1.34
C CYS A 135 8.41 23.07 0.65
N VAL A 136 9.60 22.56 1.02
CA VAL A 136 10.12 21.28 0.50
C VAL A 136 9.28 20.07 0.92
N PHE A 137 8.52 20.18 2.02
CA PHE A 137 7.65 19.10 2.52
C PHE A 137 6.22 19.13 1.94
N ARG A 138 5.89 20.10 1.08
CA ARG A 138 4.51 20.38 0.68
C ARG A 138 3.76 19.18 0.11
N PHE A 139 4.42 18.38 -0.74
CA PHE A 139 3.84 17.18 -1.35
C PHE A 139 3.96 15.92 -0.48
N PHE A 140 4.54 16.02 0.72
CA PHE A 140 4.50 14.95 1.70
C PHE A 140 3.39 15.15 2.72
N CYS A 141 3.09 16.40 3.07
CA CYS A 141 2.04 16.74 4.03
C CYS A 141 0.74 17.27 3.41
N GLY A 142 0.66 17.59 2.13
CA GLY A 142 -0.56 18.15 1.52
C GLY A 142 -1.09 19.41 2.22
N GLY A 143 -0.23 20.13 2.96
CA GLY A 143 -0.61 21.29 3.75
C GLY A 143 -1.25 20.96 5.10
N GLY A 144 -1.47 19.69 5.44
CA GLY A 144 -2.09 19.30 6.71
C GLY A 144 -3.63 19.36 6.68
N CYS A 145 -4.24 19.30 7.86
CA CYS A 145 -5.69 19.27 8.02
C CYS A 145 -6.30 20.66 7.84
N ARG A 146 -7.24 20.78 6.90
CA ARG A 146 -7.98 22.04 6.68
C ARG A 146 -8.94 22.36 7.83
N CYS A 147 -9.45 21.34 8.53
CA CYS A 147 -10.26 21.56 9.73
C CYS A 147 -9.43 22.14 10.89
N GLN A 148 -8.20 21.66 11.09
CA GLN A 148 -7.30 22.22 12.10
C GLN A 148 -6.83 23.63 11.72
N ALA A 149 -6.54 23.86 10.44
CA ALA A 149 -6.23 25.19 9.93
C ALA A 149 -7.38 26.17 10.17
N TYR A 150 -8.63 25.77 9.89
CA TYR A 150 -9.79 26.63 10.11
C TYR A 150 -9.95 27.00 11.59
N TYR A 151 -9.98 26.02 12.50
CA TYR A 151 -10.26 26.30 13.91
C TYR A 151 -9.07 26.85 14.71
N GLY A 152 -7.84 26.54 14.30
CA GLY A 152 -6.62 26.84 15.07
C GLY A 152 -5.54 27.63 14.32
N GLY A 153 -5.76 28.00 13.05
CA GLY A 153 -4.78 28.70 12.21
C GLY A 153 -4.78 30.23 12.32
N GLY A 154 -5.64 30.82 13.14
CA GLY A 154 -5.76 32.28 13.36
C GLY A 154 -7.17 32.71 13.74
N GLU A 155 -7.37 34.01 13.96
CA GLU A 155 -8.68 34.59 14.33
C GLU A 155 -9.68 34.62 13.16
N ASP A 156 -9.18 34.70 11.91
CA ASP A 156 -10.00 34.88 10.71
C ASP A 156 -10.75 33.62 10.26
N HIS A 157 -10.50 32.46 10.88
CA HIS A 157 -11.14 31.18 10.58
C HIS A 157 -11.24 30.90 9.06
N VAL A 158 -10.10 30.70 8.40
CA VAL A 158 -10.04 30.43 6.96
C VAL A 158 -9.43 29.06 6.66
N LEU A 159 -10.01 28.35 5.69
CA LEU A 159 -9.51 27.03 5.28
C LEU A 159 -8.10 27.09 4.69
N SER A 160 -7.68 28.23 4.14
CA SER A 160 -6.33 28.45 3.59
C SER A 160 -5.27 28.73 4.67
N ALA A 161 -5.65 28.86 5.94
CA ALA A 161 -4.72 29.12 7.02
C ALA A 161 -3.68 28.01 7.17
N ARG A 162 -2.60 28.32 7.88
CA ARG A 162 -1.58 27.32 8.21
C ARG A 162 -2.16 26.32 9.21
N ASP A 163 -1.91 25.03 8.99
CA ASP A 163 -2.23 24.01 10.00
C ASP A 163 -1.37 24.29 11.26
N PRO A 164 -1.98 24.47 12.45
CA PRO A 164 -1.24 24.69 13.69
C PRO A 164 -0.20 23.59 13.96
N TYR A 165 -0.47 22.35 13.56
CA TYR A 165 0.43 21.21 13.77
C TYR A 165 1.52 21.07 12.69
N CYS A 166 1.70 22.08 11.84
CA CYS A 166 2.69 22.07 10.77
C CYS A 166 4.12 21.75 11.25
N SER A 167 4.52 22.25 12.42
CA SER A 167 5.84 21.95 13.02
C SER A 167 5.98 20.47 13.39
N VAL A 168 4.99 19.92 14.09
CA VAL A 168 4.93 18.50 14.48
C VAL A 168 4.95 17.60 13.24
N ILE A 169 4.15 17.92 12.22
CA ILE A 169 4.10 17.16 10.96
C ILE A 169 5.46 17.12 10.27
N ARG A 170 6.15 18.26 10.20
CA ARG A 170 7.48 18.33 9.57
C ARG A 170 8.50 17.48 10.32
N GLU A 171 8.46 17.49 11.65
CA GLU A 171 9.34 16.67 12.46
C GLU A 171 9.08 15.17 12.22
N MET A 172 7.81 14.76 12.22
CA MET A 172 7.42 13.39 11.88
C MET A 172 7.92 12.95 10.51
N LEU A 173 7.83 13.84 9.52
CA LEU A 173 8.33 13.59 8.18
C LEU A 173 9.86 13.41 8.17
N VAL A 174 10.60 14.28 8.85
CA VAL A 174 12.06 14.18 8.94
C VAL A 174 12.48 12.88 9.64
N GLU A 175 11.87 12.52 10.77
CA GLU A 175 12.16 11.24 11.41
C GLU A 175 11.77 10.05 10.53
N GLY A 176 10.60 10.11 9.87
CA GLY A 176 10.17 9.08 8.93
C GLY A 176 11.18 8.88 7.79
N MET A 177 11.72 9.97 7.24
CA MET A 177 12.76 9.95 6.19
C MET A 177 14.10 9.42 6.70
N THR A 178 14.44 9.70 7.95
CA THR A 178 15.74 9.31 8.54
C THR A 178 15.72 7.95 9.24
N ALA A 179 14.54 7.31 9.41
CA ALA A 179 14.39 6.04 10.12
C ALA A 179 15.21 4.88 9.52
N GLY A 180 15.57 4.95 8.24
CA GLY A 180 16.42 3.96 7.55
C GLY A 180 17.93 4.22 7.66
N LEU A 181 18.36 5.33 8.26
CA LEU A 181 19.78 5.67 8.42
C LEU A 181 20.41 4.88 9.56
N ARG A 182 21.57 4.26 9.31
CA ARG A 182 22.33 3.62 10.40
C ARG A 182 22.93 4.70 11.33
N PRO A 183 23.23 4.38 12.60
CA PRO A 183 23.75 5.34 13.59
C PRO A 183 25.05 6.06 13.19
N ASN A 184 25.82 5.50 12.24
CA ASN A 184 27.03 6.07 11.69
C ASN A 184 26.80 6.98 10.46
N GLY A 185 25.53 7.27 10.14
CA GLY A 185 25.14 8.05 8.96
C GLY A 185 25.24 7.29 7.63
N SER A 186 25.57 5.99 7.65
CA SER A 186 25.61 5.17 6.44
C SER A 186 24.23 4.58 6.10
N GLY A 187 23.84 4.68 4.83
CA GLY A 187 22.51 4.34 4.34
C GLY A 187 21.94 5.51 3.52
N MET A 188 21.29 5.21 2.39
CA MET A 188 20.55 6.22 1.65
C MET A 188 19.16 6.34 2.30
N PRO A 189 18.65 7.54 2.59
CA PRO A 189 17.24 7.67 2.91
C PRO A 189 16.43 7.21 1.69
N GLU A 190 15.55 6.23 1.86
CA GLU A 190 14.65 5.75 0.79
C GLU A 190 13.53 6.79 0.62
N PHE A 191 13.71 7.72 -0.33
CA PHE A 191 12.68 8.68 -0.72
C PHE A 191 11.84 8.10 -1.86
N LEU A 192 10.66 7.58 -1.53
CA LEU A 192 9.74 7.05 -2.54
C LEU A 192 8.57 8.04 -2.79
N GLY A 193 8.21 8.92 -1.84
CA GLY A 193 7.30 10.04 -2.11
C GLY A 193 7.90 11.11 -3.06
N GLY A 194 7.08 11.64 -3.98
CA GLY A 194 7.52 12.41 -5.16
C GLY A 194 8.34 13.69 -4.88
N MET A 195 9.65 13.62 -5.14
CA MET A 195 10.55 14.77 -5.34
C MET A 195 10.96 14.98 -6.80
N ALA A 196 10.36 14.27 -7.76
CA ALA A 196 10.61 14.53 -9.18
C ALA A 196 9.94 15.87 -9.57
N GLY A 197 10.74 16.82 -10.04
CA GLY A 197 10.29 18.15 -10.45
C GLY A 197 9.16 18.09 -11.46
N GLY A 198 8.04 18.75 -11.16
CA GLY A 198 6.86 18.79 -12.00
C GLY A 198 5.70 19.47 -11.29
N GLU A 199 4.82 20.07 -12.08
CA GLU A 199 3.66 20.87 -11.67
C GLU A 199 2.76 20.16 -10.64
N GLY A 200 2.00 20.96 -9.87
CA GLY A 200 1.00 20.49 -8.92
C GLY A 200 -0.16 19.75 -9.61
N CYS A 201 -1.23 19.50 -8.87
CA CYS A 201 -2.44 18.91 -9.43
C CYS A 201 -2.89 19.70 -10.68
N ALA A 202 -3.22 19.00 -11.80
CA ALA A 202 -3.62 19.68 -13.04
C ALA A 202 -4.92 20.49 -12.87
N THR A 203 -5.76 20.07 -11.93
CA THR A 203 -7.03 20.69 -11.55
C THR A 203 -7.40 20.27 -10.12
N ALA A 204 -8.13 21.12 -9.40
CA ALA A 204 -8.74 20.82 -8.10
C ALA A 204 -9.35 19.40 -8.04
N GLY A 205 -9.03 18.63 -7.00
CA GLY A 205 -9.61 17.30 -6.75
C GLY A 205 -9.23 16.16 -7.72
N CYS A 206 -8.24 16.34 -8.61
CA CYS A 206 -7.87 15.30 -9.58
C CYS A 206 -7.10 14.14 -8.92
N PRO A 207 -7.41 12.86 -9.24
CA PRO A 207 -6.64 11.71 -8.77
C PRO A 207 -5.22 11.62 -9.37
N SER A 208 -4.88 12.49 -10.33
CA SER A 208 -3.57 12.54 -10.96
C SER A 208 -3.14 13.94 -11.45
N THR A 209 -1.83 14.16 -11.57
CA THR A 209 -1.24 15.35 -12.22
C THR A 209 -1.38 15.28 -13.74
N ALA A 210 -1.10 16.40 -14.44
CA ALA A 210 -1.13 16.49 -15.91
C ALA A 210 -0.20 15.46 -16.59
N ASN A 211 0.81 14.98 -15.85
CA ASN A 211 1.80 14.00 -16.31
C ASN A 211 1.48 12.57 -15.81
N GLY A 212 0.29 12.33 -15.25
CA GLY A 212 -0.17 11.00 -14.82
C GLY A 212 0.33 10.53 -13.44
N SER A 213 0.98 11.39 -12.65
CA SER A 213 1.40 11.03 -11.27
C SER A 213 0.20 11.01 -10.34
N VAL A 214 0.07 9.99 -9.48
CA VAL A 214 -1.07 9.86 -8.54
C VAL A 214 -1.02 10.95 -7.47
N VAL A 215 -2.14 11.66 -7.28
CA VAL A 215 -2.33 12.66 -6.23
C VAL A 215 -3.28 12.09 -5.17
N ALA A 216 -2.82 12.07 -3.91
CA ALA A 216 -3.63 11.61 -2.78
C ALA A 216 -3.84 12.76 -1.78
N PRO A 217 -5.02 12.88 -1.14
CA PRO A 217 -5.22 13.94 -0.17
C PRO A 217 -4.54 13.65 1.17
N PHE A 218 -4.17 14.70 1.90
CA PHE A 218 -3.70 14.60 3.28
C PHE A 218 -4.82 14.03 4.15
N ARG A 219 -4.61 12.82 4.67
CA ARG A 219 -5.54 12.24 5.64
C ARG A 219 -5.27 12.81 7.02
N CYS A 220 -6.25 13.51 7.61
CA CYS A 220 -6.14 14.04 8.97
C CYS A 220 -6.08 12.91 10.00
N THR A 221 -5.28 13.14 11.04
CA THR A 221 -5.07 12.25 12.18
C THR A 221 -6.30 12.07 13.08
N CYS A 222 -7.32 12.92 12.95
CA CYS A 222 -8.52 12.88 13.79
C CYS A 222 -9.54 11.80 13.39
N VAL A 223 -9.33 11.17 12.23
CA VAL A 223 -10.12 10.04 11.71
C VAL A 223 -9.15 9.10 11.02
N LEU A 224 -8.76 8.02 11.68
CA LEU A 224 -7.91 7.03 11.04
C LEU A 224 -8.79 6.03 10.27
N ASP A 225 -8.77 6.17 8.95
CA ASP A 225 -8.75 5.01 8.06
C ASP A 225 -7.31 4.90 7.55
N VAL A 226 -6.63 3.81 7.89
CA VAL A 226 -5.19 3.67 7.68
C VAL A 226 -4.95 3.21 6.24
N ALA A 227 -4.95 4.17 5.31
CA ALA A 227 -4.40 3.93 3.97
C ALA A 227 -2.92 3.55 4.13
N GLY A 228 -2.58 2.29 3.85
CA GLY A 228 -1.22 1.75 3.99
C GLY A 228 -1.05 0.71 5.11
N SER A 229 -2.08 0.48 5.95
CA SER A 229 -2.04 -0.61 6.95
C SER A 229 -1.93 -1.97 6.28
N GLU A 230 -2.50 -2.11 5.09
CA GLU A 230 -2.53 -3.33 4.31
C GLU A 230 -1.13 -3.78 3.90
N ARG A 231 -0.33 -2.83 3.39
CA ARG A 231 1.05 -3.08 2.98
C ARG A 231 1.95 -3.30 4.19
N GLU A 232 1.82 -2.49 5.24
CA GLU A 232 2.61 -2.67 6.46
C GLU A 232 2.31 -4.01 7.13
N ALA A 233 1.04 -4.40 7.21
CA ALA A 233 0.62 -5.70 7.73
C ALA A 233 1.19 -6.85 6.90
N THR A 234 1.19 -6.71 5.57
CA THR A 234 1.79 -7.68 4.64
C THR A 234 3.29 -7.80 4.90
N VAL A 235 4.05 -6.70 4.81
CA VAL A 235 5.51 -6.69 5.05
C VAL A 235 5.83 -7.31 6.40
N LYS A 236 5.17 -6.86 7.47
CA LYS A 236 5.40 -7.37 8.82
C LYS A 236 5.18 -8.87 8.92
N ARG A 237 4.10 -9.39 8.33
CA ARG A 237 3.78 -10.82 8.37
C ARG A 237 4.79 -11.65 7.58
N TYR A 238 5.07 -11.28 6.33
CA TYR A 238 5.97 -12.05 5.47
C TYR A 238 7.43 -11.95 5.89
N SER A 239 7.89 -10.80 6.41
CA SER A 239 9.22 -10.68 7.04
C SER A 239 9.36 -11.60 8.26
N ALA A 240 8.33 -11.72 9.10
CA ALA A 240 8.34 -12.66 10.21
C ALA A 240 8.30 -14.12 9.75
N ALA A 241 7.49 -14.43 8.74
CA ALA A 241 7.34 -15.76 8.16
C ALA A 241 8.64 -16.27 7.49
N ALA A 242 9.45 -15.36 6.94
CA ALA A 242 10.78 -15.68 6.40
C ALA A 242 11.76 -16.24 7.44
N LEU A 243 11.55 -15.90 8.72
CA LEU A 243 12.36 -16.36 9.85
C LEU A 243 11.68 -17.51 10.60
N ASN A 244 10.35 -17.45 10.73
CA ASN A 244 9.53 -18.40 11.45
C ASN A 244 8.39 -18.91 10.55
N PRO A 245 8.60 -20.03 9.84
CA PRO A 245 7.62 -20.57 8.90
C PRO A 245 6.20 -20.77 9.47
N GLU A 246 5.21 -20.14 8.86
CA GLU A 246 3.79 -20.31 9.20
C GLU A 246 3.07 -21.24 8.18
N LYS A 247 2.74 -22.48 8.59
CA LYS A 247 2.10 -23.46 7.68
C LYS A 247 0.70 -23.06 7.19
N GLU A 248 -0.01 -22.23 7.95
CA GLU A 248 -1.41 -21.87 7.69
C GLU A 248 -1.57 -20.82 6.57
N LEU A 249 -0.48 -20.16 6.15
CA LEU A 249 -0.49 -19.25 4.99
C LEU A 249 -0.52 -19.99 3.65
N CYS A 250 -0.11 -21.26 3.61
CA CYS A 250 -0.01 -22.03 2.38
C CYS A 250 -1.38 -22.62 2.00
N CYS A 251 -1.80 -22.41 0.75
CA CYS A 251 -2.86 -23.25 0.18
C CYS A 251 -2.25 -24.55 -0.36
N PRO A 252 -3.07 -25.57 -0.72
CA PRO A 252 -2.56 -26.74 -1.42
C PRO A 252 -1.87 -26.34 -2.72
N THR A 253 -0.54 -26.45 -2.76
CA THR A 253 0.28 -26.19 -3.94
C THR A 253 0.20 -27.39 -4.90
N GLY A 254 0.33 -27.12 -6.20
CA GLY A 254 0.24 -28.13 -7.25
C GLY A 254 1.60 -28.57 -7.80
N TYR A 255 2.67 -28.48 -7.00
CA TYR A 255 4.00 -28.90 -7.44
C TYR A 255 4.11 -30.42 -7.49
N THR A 256 4.82 -30.93 -8.48
CA THR A 256 5.14 -32.37 -8.54
C THR A 256 6.43 -32.66 -7.78
N ASP A 257 6.61 -33.89 -7.31
CA ASP A 257 7.85 -34.31 -6.64
C ASP A 257 9.09 -34.07 -7.52
N SER A 258 8.98 -34.20 -8.84
CA SER A 258 10.07 -33.93 -9.78
C SER A 258 10.46 -32.45 -9.86
N GLU A 259 9.50 -31.53 -9.71
CA GLU A 259 9.76 -30.10 -9.65
C GLU A 259 10.50 -29.73 -8.36
N LEU A 260 10.06 -30.31 -7.24
CA LEU A 260 10.63 -30.04 -5.91
C LEU A 260 11.97 -30.74 -5.67
N THR A 261 12.25 -31.82 -6.40
CA THR A 261 13.50 -32.58 -6.28
C THR A 261 14.70 -31.67 -6.57
N GLY A 262 15.61 -31.62 -5.59
CA GLY A 262 16.83 -30.81 -5.69
C GLY A 262 16.63 -29.32 -5.43
N LEU A 263 15.52 -28.89 -4.84
CA LEU A 263 15.42 -27.53 -4.32
C LEU A 263 16.07 -27.44 -2.93
N PRO A 264 16.70 -26.30 -2.55
CA PRO A 264 17.21 -26.13 -1.20
C PRO A 264 16.08 -26.28 -0.17
N ALA A 265 16.29 -27.08 0.87
CA ALA A 265 15.24 -27.47 1.82
C ALA A 265 14.48 -26.28 2.46
N ASN A 266 15.19 -25.18 2.75
CA ASN A 266 14.58 -23.98 3.34
C ASN A 266 13.60 -23.28 2.39
N THR A 267 13.74 -23.46 1.08
CA THR A 267 12.87 -22.84 0.06
C THR A 267 11.41 -23.30 0.21
N LEU A 268 11.21 -24.58 0.56
CA LEU A 268 9.88 -25.15 0.75
C LEU A 268 9.20 -24.64 2.02
N SER A 269 9.96 -24.48 3.10
CA SER A 269 9.41 -24.04 4.39
C SER A 269 8.92 -22.59 4.38
N ILE A 270 9.46 -21.74 3.50
CA ILE A 270 9.09 -20.32 3.38
C ILE A 270 8.34 -20.01 2.08
N SER A 271 7.75 -21.03 1.45
CA SER A 271 6.99 -20.90 0.19
C SER A 271 5.50 -20.72 0.48
N TYR A 272 5.00 -19.50 0.35
CA TYR A 272 3.60 -19.15 0.59
C TYR A 272 2.85 -18.91 -0.74
N GLY A 273 2.56 -19.99 -1.46
CA GLY A 273 1.83 -19.96 -2.72
C GLY A 273 0.44 -20.58 -2.62
N CYS A 274 -0.39 -20.35 -3.65
CA CYS A 274 -1.70 -20.98 -3.79
C CYS A 274 -1.88 -21.81 -5.06
N GLY A 275 -0.83 -21.94 -5.86
CA GLY A 275 -0.82 -22.76 -7.06
C GLY A 275 0.60 -23.12 -7.49
N ASN A 276 0.71 -23.51 -8.74
CA ASN A 276 1.98 -23.74 -9.44
C ASN A 276 1.88 -23.00 -10.79
N PRO A 277 2.26 -21.72 -10.84
CA PRO A 277 2.14 -20.93 -12.07
C PRO A 277 3.07 -21.48 -13.16
N THR A 278 4.17 -22.14 -12.79
CA THR A 278 5.12 -22.71 -13.76
C THR A 278 4.58 -23.93 -14.50
N ALA A 279 3.56 -24.61 -13.98
CA ALA A 279 2.94 -25.78 -14.62
C ALA A 279 2.20 -25.39 -15.91
N PHE A 280 1.59 -24.21 -15.94
CA PHE A 280 0.79 -23.71 -17.07
C PHE A 280 1.52 -22.64 -17.89
N ALA A 281 2.75 -22.29 -17.49
CA ALA A 281 3.54 -21.26 -18.14
C ALA A 281 4.18 -21.70 -19.47
N SER A 282 4.19 -23.00 -19.81
CA SER A 282 4.82 -23.53 -21.04
C SER A 282 6.26 -23.02 -21.24
N LEU A 283 7.08 -23.06 -20.18
CA LEU A 283 8.47 -22.55 -20.16
C LEU A 283 9.34 -23.20 -21.25
N ASN A 284 10.07 -22.37 -22.01
CA ASN A 284 11.01 -22.82 -23.04
C ASN A 284 12.47 -22.54 -22.64
N VAL A 285 13.38 -23.33 -23.18
CA VAL A 285 14.82 -23.15 -22.99
C VAL A 285 15.24 -21.77 -23.51
N GLY A 286 16.01 -21.02 -22.71
CA GLY A 286 16.51 -19.70 -23.06
C GLY A 286 15.56 -18.53 -22.74
N GLU A 287 14.36 -18.78 -22.21
CA GLU A 287 13.42 -17.69 -21.89
C GLU A 287 13.89 -16.80 -20.73
N ARG A 288 13.49 -15.53 -20.79
CA ARG A 288 13.62 -14.54 -19.72
C ARG A 288 12.33 -14.53 -18.91
N VAL A 289 12.42 -14.96 -17.66
CA VAL A 289 11.27 -15.15 -16.75
C VAL A 289 11.34 -14.13 -15.63
N LEU A 290 10.21 -13.50 -15.33
CA LEU A 290 10.05 -12.65 -14.15
C LEU A 290 9.05 -13.29 -13.18
N ASP A 291 9.46 -13.43 -11.93
CA ASP A 291 8.63 -13.92 -10.83
C ASP A 291 8.26 -12.77 -9.89
N LEU A 292 6.95 -12.55 -9.74
CA LEU A 292 6.39 -11.50 -8.89
C LEU A 292 6.11 -12.04 -7.49
N GLY A 293 6.70 -11.38 -6.48
CA GLY A 293 6.59 -11.82 -5.09
C GLY A 293 7.36 -13.10 -4.85
N SER A 294 8.63 -13.13 -5.29
CA SER A 294 9.41 -14.37 -5.38
C SER A 294 9.68 -15.06 -4.03
N GLY A 295 9.50 -14.36 -2.91
CA GLY A 295 9.69 -14.91 -1.57
C GLY A 295 11.07 -15.54 -1.41
N GLY A 296 11.12 -16.78 -0.92
CA GLY A 296 12.35 -17.57 -0.79
C GLY A 296 12.93 -18.14 -2.09
N GLY A 297 12.29 -17.90 -3.24
CA GLY A 297 12.79 -18.22 -4.57
C GLY A 297 12.28 -19.52 -5.20
N ILE A 298 11.24 -20.17 -4.68
CA ILE A 298 10.79 -21.50 -5.15
C ILE A 298 10.45 -21.51 -6.64
N ASP A 299 9.59 -20.60 -7.08
CA ASP A 299 9.11 -20.50 -8.45
C ASP A 299 10.25 -20.08 -9.39
N CYS A 300 11.14 -19.20 -8.93
CA CYS A 300 12.38 -18.85 -9.62
C CYS A 300 13.28 -20.07 -9.89
N PHE A 301 13.49 -20.95 -8.90
CA PHE A 301 14.36 -22.11 -9.08
C PHE A 301 13.73 -23.20 -9.94
N ILE A 302 12.41 -23.38 -9.85
CA ILE A 302 11.67 -24.27 -10.76
C ILE A 302 11.75 -23.74 -12.20
N ALA A 303 11.60 -22.43 -12.39
CA ALA A 303 11.79 -21.80 -13.70
C ALA A 303 13.22 -21.97 -14.22
N ALA A 304 14.23 -21.77 -13.37
CA ALA A 304 15.64 -21.91 -13.74
C ALA A 304 15.98 -23.33 -14.25
N LYS A 305 15.46 -24.37 -13.60
CA LYS A 305 15.57 -25.78 -14.06
C LYS A 305 15.00 -25.97 -15.48
N LYS A 306 13.89 -25.30 -15.79
CA LYS A 306 13.14 -25.47 -17.05
C LYS A 306 13.75 -24.66 -18.20
N VAL A 307 14.20 -23.42 -17.95
CA VAL A 307 14.77 -22.55 -18.99
C VAL A 307 16.25 -22.86 -19.30
N GLY A 308 16.96 -23.51 -18.37
CA GLY A 308 18.34 -23.94 -18.57
C GLY A 308 19.36 -22.80 -18.62
N ALA A 309 20.64 -23.15 -18.81
CA ALA A 309 21.79 -22.23 -18.65
C ALA A 309 21.79 -20.99 -19.56
N THR A 310 21.03 -21.00 -20.65
CA THR A 310 20.91 -19.88 -21.59
C THR A 310 19.75 -18.94 -21.27
N GLY A 311 18.90 -19.32 -20.31
CA GLY A 311 17.77 -18.50 -19.88
C GLY A 311 18.17 -17.47 -18.83
N ARG A 312 17.17 -16.73 -18.35
CA ARG A 312 17.35 -15.77 -17.25
C ARG A 312 16.10 -15.76 -16.39
N VAL A 313 16.27 -15.72 -15.08
CA VAL A 313 15.16 -15.61 -14.12
C VAL A 313 15.39 -14.41 -13.21
N VAL A 314 14.40 -13.54 -13.09
CA VAL A 314 14.42 -12.42 -12.15
C VAL A 314 13.30 -12.61 -11.15
N GLY A 315 13.61 -12.65 -9.85
CA GLY A 315 12.62 -12.61 -8.77
C GLY A 315 12.53 -11.22 -8.17
N VAL A 316 11.32 -10.70 -7.99
CA VAL A 316 11.08 -9.42 -7.31
C VAL A 316 10.31 -9.68 -6.02
N ASP A 317 10.81 -9.16 -4.90
CA ASP A 317 10.11 -9.18 -3.61
C ASP A 317 10.30 -7.84 -2.87
N MET A 318 9.34 -7.49 -2.02
CA MET A 318 9.39 -6.24 -1.27
C MET A 318 10.15 -6.36 0.06
N THR A 319 10.32 -7.58 0.58
CA THR A 319 10.87 -7.83 1.93
C THR A 319 12.36 -8.20 1.90
N ASP A 320 13.16 -7.51 2.70
CA ASP A 320 14.60 -7.77 2.80
C ASP A 320 14.91 -9.16 3.37
N GLU A 321 14.06 -9.66 4.27
CA GLU A 321 14.19 -10.99 4.87
C GLU A 321 14.01 -12.12 3.85
N MET A 322 12.98 -12.06 3.00
CA MET A 322 12.77 -13.07 1.95
C MET A 322 13.91 -13.03 0.94
N LEU A 323 14.29 -11.84 0.46
CA LEU A 323 15.39 -11.68 -0.50
C LEU A 323 16.72 -12.21 0.05
N LYS A 324 16.96 -12.05 1.36
CA LYS A 324 18.14 -12.63 2.00
C LYS A 324 18.11 -14.16 1.93
N GLN A 325 16.97 -14.79 2.23
CA GLN A 325 16.83 -16.24 2.12
C GLN A 325 16.95 -16.71 0.67
N ALA A 326 16.31 -16.02 -0.26
CA ALA A 326 16.34 -16.33 -1.69
C ALA A 326 17.76 -16.30 -2.25
N ARG A 327 18.56 -15.29 -1.90
CA ARG A 327 19.96 -15.19 -2.32
C ARG A 327 20.83 -16.31 -1.74
N VAL A 328 20.60 -16.69 -0.48
CA VAL A 328 21.30 -17.84 0.13
C VAL A 328 20.91 -19.16 -0.55
N ASN A 329 19.63 -19.33 -0.86
CA ASN A 329 19.14 -20.51 -1.59
C ASN A 329 19.69 -20.53 -3.03
N ASN A 330 19.84 -19.37 -3.67
CA ASN A 330 20.38 -19.29 -5.03
C ASN A 330 21.80 -19.83 -5.13
N LEU A 331 22.67 -19.52 -4.16
CA LEU A 331 24.04 -20.05 -4.16
C LEU A 331 24.06 -21.58 -4.21
N LYS A 332 23.19 -22.22 -3.43
CA LYS A 332 23.04 -23.69 -3.42
C LYS A 332 22.43 -24.20 -4.72
N MET A 333 21.45 -23.48 -5.25
CA MET A 333 20.80 -23.86 -6.50
C MET A 333 21.76 -23.77 -7.69
N ALA A 334 22.56 -22.70 -7.77
CA ALA A 334 23.54 -22.49 -8.82
C ALA A 334 24.64 -23.56 -8.79
N GLU A 335 25.11 -23.94 -7.61
CA GLU A 335 26.06 -25.07 -7.44
C GLU A 335 25.46 -26.37 -7.98
N GLN A 336 24.20 -26.65 -7.65
CA GLN A 336 23.53 -27.88 -8.06
C GLN A 336 23.22 -27.92 -9.57
N LEU A 337 22.87 -26.79 -10.17
CA LEU A 337 22.57 -26.68 -11.60
C LEU A 337 23.84 -26.60 -12.46
N GLY A 338 24.95 -26.14 -11.89
CA GLY A 338 26.19 -25.85 -12.61
C GLY A 338 26.17 -24.52 -13.39
N TYR A 339 25.18 -23.67 -13.15
CA TYR A 339 25.03 -22.34 -13.74
C TYR A 339 24.21 -21.42 -12.83
N ASP A 340 24.48 -20.11 -12.89
CA ASP A 340 23.76 -19.09 -12.13
C ASP A 340 23.06 -18.13 -13.10
N ILE A 341 21.73 -18.23 -13.16
CA ILE A 341 20.89 -17.43 -14.06
C ILE A 341 19.77 -16.70 -13.31
N VAL A 342 19.75 -16.77 -11.98
CA VAL A 342 18.67 -16.23 -11.14
C VAL A 342 19.15 -14.97 -10.42
N GLU A 343 18.37 -13.90 -10.53
CA GLU A 343 18.67 -12.60 -9.92
C GLU A 343 17.50 -12.15 -9.05
N PHE A 344 17.77 -11.76 -7.80
CA PHE A 344 16.73 -11.28 -6.87
C PHE A 344 16.83 -9.77 -6.61
N ARG A 345 15.75 -9.05 -6.96
CA ARG A 345 15.65 -7.58 -6.86
C ARG A 345 14.63 -7.17 -5.79
N LYS A 346 14.99 -6.13 -5.03
CA LYS A 346 14.04 -5.46 -4.13
C LYS A 346 13.14 -4.55 -4.94
N GLY A 347 11.84 -4.68 -4.79
CA GLY A 347 10.88 -3.87 -5.53
C GLY A 347 9.45 -4.08 -5.12
N LEU A 348 8.58 -3.19 -5.60
CA LEU A 348 7.13 -3.29 -5.45
C LEU A 348 6.52 -3.79 -6.76
N LEU A 349 5.39 -4.48 -6.70
CA LEU A 349 4.72 -4.99 -7.90
C LEU A 349 4.12 -3.86 -8.75
N GLU A 350 3.81 -2.73 -8.10
CA GLU A 350 3.27 -1.52 -8.71
C GLU A 350 4.33 -0.69 -9.44
N VAL A 351 5.61 -0.93 -9.17
CA VAL A 351 6.77 -0.25 -9.78
C VAL A 351 7.93 -1.25 -9.87
N LEU A 352 7.92 -2.09 -10.90
CA LEU A 352 8.88 -3.17 -11.05
C LEU A 352 10.27 -2.62 -11.40
N PRO A 353 11.34 -3.05 -10.72
CA PRO A 353 12.73 -2.69 -11.04
C PRO A 353 13.23 -3.50 -12.24
N VAL A 354 12.47 -3.49 -13.34
CA VAL A 354 12.67 -4.28 -14.55
C VAL A 354 12.34 -3.40 -15.75
N GLU A 355 13.20 -3.45 -16.76
CA GLU A 355 13.05 -2.67 -17.98
C GLU A 355 11.79 -3.06 -18.76
N SER A 356 11.23 -2.12 -19.50
CA SER A 356 10.09 -2.38 -20.38
C SER A 356 10.49 -3.39 -21.46
N GLU A 357 9.54 -4.24 -21.85
CA GLU A 357 9.68 -5.18 -22.97
C GLU A 357 10.92 -6.07 -22.90
N SER A 358 11.27 -6.50 -21.67
CA SER A 358 12.51 -7.22 -21.38
C SER A 358 12.31 -8.67 -20.97
N MET A 359 11.06 -9.09 -20.76
CA MET A 359 10.71 -10.44 -20.30
C MET A 359 9.85 -11.18 -21.31
N ASP A 360 10.03 -12.49 -21.41
CA ASP A 360 9.24 -13.38 -22.29
C ASP A 360 8.02 -13.95 -21.53
N LEU A 361 8.20 -14.17 -20.22
CA LEU A 361 7.21 -14.75 -19.34
C LEU A 361 7.19 -14.01 -17.99
N VAL A 362 6.00 -13.68 -17.49
CA VAL A 362 5.77 -13.27 -16.11
C VAL A 362 4.99 -14.35 -15.37
N ILE A 363 5.48 -14.77 -14.20
CA ILE A 363 4.79 -15.65 -13.27
C ILE A 363 4.51 -14.92 -11.96
N SER A 364 3.44 -15.32 -11.28
CA SER A 364 3.05 -14.78 -9.98
C SER A 364 2.28 -15.84 -9.20
N ASN A 365 2.52 -15.94 -7.89
CA ASN A 365 1.86 -16.90 -7.03
C ASN A 365 1.35 -16.23 -5.75
N CYS A 366 0.05 -15.90 -5.71
CA CYS A 366 -0.67 -15.42 -4.53
C CYS A 366 -0.24 -14.07 -3.94
N VAL A 367 0.20 -13.12 -4.79
CA VAL A 367 0.70 -11.83 -4.32
C VAL A 367 -0.02 -10.61 -4.88
N ILE A 368 -0.84 -10.73 -5.93
CA ILE A 368 -1.52 -9.57 -6.52
C ILE A 368 -2.63 -9.06 -5.59
N ASN A 369 -3.28 -9.98 -4.86
CA ASN A 369 -4.28 -9.62 -3.85
C ASN A 369 -3.74 -8.73 -2.72
N LEU A 370 -2.45 -8.83 -2.43
CA LEU A 370 -1.78 -8.05 -1.39
C LEU A 370 -1.48 -6.61 -1.82
N SER A 371 -1.56 -6.32 -3.12
CA SER A 371 -1.39 -4.97 -3.64
C SER A 371 -2.67 -4.14 -3.45
N PRO A 372 -2.57 -2.90 -2.94
CA PRO A 372 -3.68 -1.95 -2.93
C PRO A 372 -3.98 -1.37 -4.33
N GLU A 373 -3.06 -1.47 -5.30
CA GLU A 373 -3.18 -0.85 -6.64
C GLU A 373 -3.07 -1.89 -7.76
N LYS A 374 -4.00 -2.84 -7.77
CA LYS A 374 -3.99 -4.01 -8.68
C LYS A 374 -3.91 -3.64 -10.17
N GLU A 375 -4.57 -2.55 -10.58
CA GLU A 375 -4.52 -2.06 -11.96
C GLU A 375 -3.10 -1.61 -12.37
N LYS A 376 -2.31 -1.05 -11.45
CA LYS A 376 -0.90 -0.72 -11.70
C LYS A 376 -0.06 -1.99 -11.82
N VAL A 377 -0.33 -3.00 -11.00
CA VAL A 377 0.34 -4.30 -11.11
C VAL A 377 0.10 -4.92 -12.48
N PHE A 378 -1.15 -4.92 -12.97
CA PHE A 378 -1.43 -5.38 -14.33
C PHE A 378 -0.70 -4.57 -15.40
N SER A 379 -0.67 -3.24 -15.25
CA SER A 379 0.03 -2.33 -16.16
C SER A 379 1.55 -2.59 -16.17
N GLU A 380 2.16 -2.85 -15.02
CA GLU A 380 3.58 -3.17 -14.90
C GLU A 380 3.90 -4.54 -15.53
N ILE A 381 3.05 -5.55 -15.33
CA ILE A 381 3.18 -6.85 -16.01
C ILE A 381 3.16 -6.63 -17.53
N PHE A 382 2.26 -5.79 -18.04
CA PHE A 382 2.17 -5.48 -19.46
C PHE A 382 3.39 -4.71 -19.98
N ARG A 383 3.90 -3.77 -19.18
CA ARG A 383 5.08 -2.96 -19.51
C ARG A 383 6.33 -3.83 -19.66
N VAL A 384 6.60 -4.72 -18.71
CA VAL A 384 7.83 -5.52 -18.68
C VAL A 384 7.83 -6.68 -19.69
N LEU A 385 6.65 -7.17 -20.08
CA LEU A 385 6.54 -8.19 -21.12
C LEU A 385 6.92 -7.65 -22.49
N SER A 386 7.72 -8.41 -23.22
CA SER A 386 8.03 -8.17 -24.63
C SER A 386 6.75 -8.38 -25.48
N PRO A 387 6.64 -7.77 -26.66
CA PRO A 387 5.58 -8.13 -27.62
C PRO A 387 5.57 -9.65 -27.88
N GLY A 388 4.39 -10.27 -27.83
CA GLY A 388 4.24 -11.73 -27.92
C GLY A 388 4.57 -12.51 -26.63
N GLY A 389 5.04 -11.81 -25.58
CA GLY A 389 5.26 -12.38 -24.25
C GLY A 389 3.94 -12.80 -23.58
N ARG A 390 4.04 -13.57 -22.50
CA ARG A 390 2.87 -14.15 -21.81
C ARG A 390 2.98 -14.09 -20.30
N PHE A 391 1.86 -14.27 -19.62
CA PHE A 391 1.84 -14.42 -18.17
C PHE A 391 1.16 -15.74 -17.75
N SER A 392 1.53 -16.21 -16.55
CA SER A 392 0.85 -17.28 -15.82
C SER A 392 0.74 -16.89 -14.34
N ILE A 393 -0.46 -16.54 -13.91
CA ILE A 393 -0.73 -15.99 -12.58
C ILE A 393 -1.61 -16.98 -11.82
N SER A 394 -1.13 -17.46 -10.68
CA SER A 394 -1.95 -18.15 -9.69
C SER A 394 -2.31 -17.18 -8.57
N ASP A 395 -3.60 -17.00 -8.27
CA ASP A 395 -4.06 -16.14 -7.18
C ASP A 395 -5.40 -16.61 -6.60
N ILE A 396 -5.84 -16.00 -5.50
CA ILE A 396 -7.17 -16.23 -4.92
C ILE A 396 -8.18 -15.25 -5.54
N VAL A 397 -9.37 -15.74 -5.85
CA VAL A 397 -10.51 -14.90 -6.26
C VAL A 397 -11.74 -15.24 -5.44
N SER A 398 -12.61 -14.26 -5.25
CA SER A 398 -13.90 -14.45 -4.56
C SER A 398 -15.05 -14.67 -5.55
N ASP A 399 -16.12 -15.33 -5.09
CA ASP A 399 -17.40 -15.42 -5.82
C ASP A 399 -18.15 -14.08 -5.85
N THR A 400 -17.99 -13.28 -4.80
CA THR A 400 -18.66 -12.00 -4.57
C THR A 400 -17.67 -10.93 -4.15
N GLU A 401 -18.04 -9.66 -4.26
CA GLU A 401 -17.17 -8.57 -3.84
C GLU A 401 -16.94 -8.64 -2.32
N VAL A 402 -15.68 -8.56 -1.91
CA VAL A 402 -15.33 -8.58 -0.48
C VAL A 402 -15.79 -7.26 0.16
N PRO A 403 -16.55 -7.31 1.28
CA PRO A 403 -16.94 -6.15 2.06
C PRO A 403 -15.76 -5.30 2.57
N GLU A 404 -15.98 -3.99 2.72
CA GLU A 404 -14.93 -3.03 3.13
C GLU A 404 -14.42 -3.25 4.57
N ASP A 405 -15.27 -3.74 5.47
CA ASP A 405 -14.89 -4.11 6.83
C ASP A 405 -13.90 -5.30 6.84
N MET A 406 -14.11 -6.30 6.00
CA MET A 406 -13.13 -7.39 5.81
C MET A 406 -11.82 -6.87 5.20
N LYS A 407 -11.88 -5.94 4.23
CA LYS A 407 -10.67 -5.34 3.63
C LYS A 407 -9.80 -4.61 4.66
N ARG A 408 -10.43 -4.00 5.66
CA ARG A 408 -9.75 -3.32 6.79
C ARG A 408 -9.17 -4.27 7.83
N ASP A 409 -9.50 -5.56 7.79
CA ASP A 409 -8.87 -6.56 8.65
C ASP A 409 -7.47 -6.91 8.12
N ALA A 410 -6.44 -6.49 8.85
CA ALA A 410 -5.04 -6.71 8.50
C ALA A 410 -4.65 -8.21 8.43
N VAL A 411 -5.30 -9.08 9.20
CA VAL A 411 -5.04 -10.53 9.19
C VAL A 411 -5.67 -11.16 7.95
N LEU A 412 -6.90 -10.78 7.61
CA LEU A 412 -7.55 -11.26 6.38
C LEU A 412 -6.85 -10.71 5.13
N TRP A 413 -6.37 -9.46 5.17
CA TRP A 413 -5.64 -8.87 4.04
C TRP A 413 -4.33 -9.61 3.79
N SER A 414 -3.50 -9.71 4.83
CA SER A 414 -2.19 -10.38 4.74
C SER A 414 -2.30 -11.89 4.50
N GLY A 415 -3.49 -12.49 4.66
CA GLY A 415 -3.79 -13.87 4.29
C GLY A 415 -4.28 -14.06 2.84
N CYS A 416 -4.19 -13.04 1.99
CA CYS A 416 -4.67 -13.03 0.60
C CYS A 416 -6.19 -13.25 0.45
N ILE A 417 -6.97 -12.97 1.51
CA ILE A 417 -8.43 -13.18 1.53
C ILE A 417 -9.13 -11.87 1.21
N SER A 418 -9.01 -10.87 2.08
CA SER A 418 -9.87 -9.69 1.96
C SER A 418 -9.47 -8.76 0.81
N GLY A 419 -8.22 -8.85 0.35
CA GLY A 419 -7.75 -8.18 -0.86
C GLY A 419 -8.17 -8.86 -2.17
N ALA A 420 -8.88 -9.99 -2.14
CA ALA A 420 -9.24 -10.76 -3.33
C ALA A 420 -10.22 -10.00 -4.23
N LEU A 421 -9.93 -9.99 -5.54
CA LEU A 421 -10.89 -9.57 -6.56
C LEU A 421 -11.89 -10.69 -6.84
N THR A 422 -13.08 -10.32 -7.29
CA THR A 422 -13.92 -11.30 -7.98
C THR A 422 -13.22 -11.78 -9.24
N LYS A 423 -13.48 -13.03 -9.65
CA LYS A 423 -12.92 -13.57 -10.91
C LYS A 423 -13.20 -12.65 -12.11
N LYS A 424 -14.38 -12.03 -12.14
CA LYS A 424 -14.78 -11.10 -13.21
C LYS A 424 -13.94 -9.83 -13.19
N GLN A 425 -13.73 -9.22 -12.01
CA GLN A 425 -12.88 -8.03 -11.86
C GLN A 425 -11.44 -8.33 -12.29
N PHE A 426 -10.88 -9.46 -11.85
CA PHE A 426 -9.52 -9.87 -12.21
C PHE A 426 -9.33 -9.99 -13.72
N ILE A 427 -10.23 -10.74 -14.40
CA ILE A 427 -10.17 -10.91 -15.86
C ILE A 427 -10.37 -9.57 -16.58
N ASN A 428 -11.25 -8.71 -16.08
CA ASN A 428 -11.49 -7.40 -16.68
C ASN A 428 -10.29 -6.46 -16.54
N GLY A 429 -9.61 -6.43 -15.40
CA GLY A 429 -8.38 -5.65 -15.21
C GLY A 429 -7.31 -6.04 -16.23
N LEU A 430 -7.10 -7.35 -16.42
CA LEU A 430 -6.18 -7.86 -17.44
C LEU A 430 -6.60 -7.45 -18.87
N LYS A 431 -7.90 -7.58 -19.22
CA LYS A 431 -8.41 -7.16 -20.54
C LYS A 431 -8.24 -5.67 -20.78
N ASN A 432 -8.58 -4.84 -19.79
CA ASN A 432 -8.52 -3.38 -19.87
C ASN A 432 -7.08 -2.88 -20.03
N THR A 433 -6.11 -3.62 -19.47
CA THR A 433 -4.67 -3.35 -19.66
C THR A 433 -4.20 -3.64 -21.09
N GLY A 434 -4.90 -4.49 -21.83
CA GLY A 434 -4.57 -4.85 -23.22
C GLY A 434 -4.14 -6.31 -23.41
N PHE A 435 -4.25 -7.17 -22.39
CA PHE A 435 -3.95 -8.59 -22.54
C PHE A 435 -5.01 -9.30 -23.39
N THR A 436 -4.54 -10.24 -24.20
CA THR A 436 -5.38 -11.07 -25.08
C THR A 436 -5.19 -12.56 -24.77
N GLY A 437 -6.07 -13.41 -25.31
CA GLY A 437 -5.97 -14.86 -25.13
C GLY A 437 -6.07 -15.32 -23.67
N ILE A 438 -6.85 -14.60 -22.84
CA ILE A 438 -6.95 -14.88 -21.41
C ILE A 438 -7.77 -16.16 -21.18
N VAL A 439 -7.17 -17.14 -20.49
CA VAL A 439 -7.76 -18.45 -20.17
C VAL A 439 -7.60 -18.73 -18.68
N VAL A 440 -8.62 -19.32 -18.08
CA VAL A 440 -8.59 -19.80 -16.69
C VAL A 440 -8.32 -21.32 -16.74
N GLU A 441 -7.09 -21.72 -16.42
CA GLU A 441 -6.63 -23.11 -16.46
C GLU A 441 -7.06 -23.91 -15.22
N LYS A 442 -7.05 -23.25 -14.06
CA LYS A 442 -7.45 -23.85 -12.78
C LYS A 442 -8.49 -22.96 -12.11
N ASN A 443 -9.49 -23.58 -11.50
CA ASN A 443 -10.45 -22.92 -10.62
C ASN A 443 -10.94 -23.91 -9.56
N GLN A 444 -10.34 -23.86 -8.37
CA GLN A 444 -10.61 -24.79 -7.27
C GLN A 444 -11.08 -24.03 -6.04
N LEU A 445 -12.19 -24.47 -5.44
CA LEU A 445 -12.63 -23.93 -4.16
C LEU A 445 -11.54 -24.17 -3.11
N TRP A 446 -11.07 -23.09 -2.47
CA TRP A 446 -10.06 -23.14 -1.43
C TRP A 446 -10.71 -23.14 -0.04
N LYS A 447 -11.48 -22.09 0.27
CA LYS A 447 -12.18 -21.96 1.55
C LYS A 447 -13.41 -21.07 1.47
N LYS A 448 -14.19 -21.07 2.55
CA LYS A 448 -15.27 -20.11 2.78
C LYS A 448 -14.93 -19.28 4.01
N GLU A 449 -15.11 -17.97 3.92
CA GLU A 449 -14.88 -17.02 5.01
C GLU A 449 -16.06 -16.05 5.04
N GLU A 450 -16.70 -15.86 6.19
CA GLU A 450 -17.85 -14.95 6.38
C GLU A 450 -18.96 -15.07 5.31
N GLY A 451 -19.18 -16.30 4.80
CA GLY A 451 -20.20 -16.57 3.77
C GLY A 451 -19.74 -16.36 2.32
N ILE A 452 -18.51 -15.89 2.11
CA ILE A 452 -17.89 -15.69 0.78
C ILE A 452 -17.06 -16.92 0.43
N SER A 453 -17.17 -17.40 -0.82
CA SER A 453 -16.36 -18.52 -1.29
C SER A 453 -15.12 -18.00 -2.03
N PHE A 454 -13.96 -18.46 -1.60
CA PHE A 454 -12.65 -18.13 -2.17
C PHE A 454 -12.11 -19.30 -2.98
N TYR A 455 -11.63 -19.02 -4.18
CA TYR A 455 -11.15 -19.99 -5.15
C TYR A 455 -9.69 -19.70 -5.49
N SER A 456 -8.86 -20.75 -5.51
CA SER A 456 -7.54 -20.69 -6.13
C SER A 456 -7.71 -20.85 -7.64
N VAL A 457 -7.28 -19.83 -8.40
CA VAL A 457 -7.32 -19.83 -9.85
C VAL A 457 -5.92 -19.70 -10.43
N THR A 458 -5.72 -20.30 -11.62
CA THR A 458 -4.56 -20.01 -12.47
C THR A 458 -5.07 -19.42 -13.77
N ILE A 459 -4.59 -18.22 -14.10
CA ILE A 459 -4.97 -17.47 -15.29
C ILE A 459 -3.73 -17.27 -16.15
N ILE A 460 -3.86 -17.59 -17.43
CA ILE A 460 -2.82 -17.35 -18.44
C ILE A 460 -3.32 -16.34 -19.47
N GLY A 461 -2.41 -15.64 -20.12
CA GLY A 461 -2.73 -14.68 -21.19
C GLY A 461 -1.48 -14.15 -21.88
N ARG A 462 -1.65 -13.31 -22.90
CA ARG A 462 -0.55 -12.83 -23.75
C ARG A 462 -0.61 -11.33 -23.99
N LYS A 463 0.56 -10.71 -24.12
CA LYS A 463 0.73 -9.38 -24.68
C LYS A 463 0.73 -9.50 -26.20
N GLY A 464 -0.22 -8.81 -26.84
CA GLY A 464 -0.43 -8.83 -28.29
C GLY A 464 0.72 -8.22 -29.08
#